data_AF-A0A7D9CXZ0-F1
#
_entry.id   AF-A0A7D9CXZ0-F1
#
_cell.length_a   1.000
_cell.length_b   1.000
_cell.length_c   1.000
_cell.angle_alpha   90.00
_cell.angle_beta   90.00
_cell.angle_gamma   90.00
#
_symmetry.space_group_name_H-M   'P 1'
#
loop_
_entity.id
_entity.type
_entity.pdbx_description
1 polymer ?
#
loop_
_entity_poly.entity_id
_entity_poly.type
_entity_poly.pdbx_seq_one_letter_code
_entity_poly.pdbx_strand_id
1 'polypeptide(L)'
;MNRMVINKNDSIKKRLSKILKLLQERMKEPEIEILLIASGQSIQKLVTIVEIVKQKIGVQVSEKSKMDKVERNRRNAKIDGMEKVVVGDKEVQNLRFRFDQFNYLDYSLMSESEFRQQRRKRAKSKTEITGSKTGRNQTVTENGGYTRRELDALKIQKDVKIPVFYSYLNFRPENQDAEISSELKDKFTGLVEEGWSRQRE
;
A
#
# COMPACT_ATOMS: atom_id res chain seq x y z
N MET A 1 1.13 -11.73 13.68
CA MET A 1 0.81 -10.83 12.54
C MET A 1 1.67 -9.57 12.54
N ASN A 2 2.31 -9.23 11.41
CA ASN A 2 3.11 -8.01 11.24
C ASN A 2 2.33 -6.90 10.53
N ARG A 3 2.11 -5.76 11.19
CA ARG A 3 1.36 -4.63 10.63
C ARG A 3 2.29 -3.55 10.06
N MET A 4 2.02 -3.07 8.84
CA MET A 4 2.79 -2.00 8.21
C MET A 4 1.87 -0.96 7.55
N VAL A 5 2.05 0.30 7.93
CA VAL A 5 1.38 1.44 7.28
C VAL A 5 2.27 1.96 6.14
N ILE A 6 1.69 2.11 4.95
CA ILE A 6 2.35 2.64 3.75
C ILE A 6 1.90 4.08 3.54
N ASN A 7 2.87 5.00 3.56
CA ASN A 7 2.64 6.42 3.33
C ASN A 7 3.08 6.87 1.94
N LYS A 8 2.46 7.95 1.44
CA LYS A 8 2.77 8.56 0.15
C LYS A 8 4.24 8.94 -0.03
N ASN A 9 4.98 9.23 1.04
CA ASN A 9 6.39 9.65 0.95
C ASN A 9 7.38 8.51 1.28
N ASP A 10 6.89 7.31 1.57
CA ASP A 10 7.76 6.17 1.87
C ASP A 10 8.60 5.76 0.65
N SER A 11 9.87 5.43 0.88
CA SER A 11 10.69 4.80 -0.17
C SER A 11 10.19 3.36 -0.42
N ILE A 12 9.78 3.09 -1.65
CA ILE A 12 9.36 1.74 -2.08
C ILE A 12 10.49 0.74 -1.83
N LYS A 13 11.74 1.08 -2.18
CA LYS A 13 12.93 0.24 -1.94
C LYS A 13 13.07 -0.13 -0.47
N LYS A 14 13.00 0.86 0.45
CA LYS A 14 13.11 0.60 1.90
C LYS A 14 11.98 -0.30 2.42
N ARG A 15 10.74 -0.08 1.97
CA ARG A 15 9.58 -0.90 2.39
C ARG A 15 9.69 -2.34 1.88
N LEU A 16 10.05 -2.51 0.61
CA LEU A 16 10.31 -3.83 0.02
C LEU A 16 11.44 -4.56 0.75
N SER A 17 12.58 -3.90 0.99
CA SER A 17 13.67 -4.49 1.76
C SER A 17 13.22 -4.96 3.14
N LYS A 18 12.35 -4.19 3.82
CA LYS A 18 11.83 -4.60 5.13
C LYS A 18 10.94 -5.85 5.04
N ILE A 19 10.06 -5.92 4.04
CA ILE A 19 9.19 -7.09 3.83
C ILE A 19 10.03 -8.32 3.49
N LEU A 20 10.97 -8.20 2.54
CA LEU A 20 11.79 -9.33 2.10
C LEU A 20 12.73 -9.83 3.21
N LYS A 21 13.32 -8.94 4.02
CA LYS A 21 14.10 -9.35 5.20
C LYS A 21 13.24 -10.12 6.20
N LEU A 22 12.03 -9.63 6.46
CA LEU A 22 11.09 -10.29 7.37
C LEU A 22 10.75 -11.70 6.87
N LEU A 23 10.48 -11.87 5.58
CA LEU A 23 10.24 -13.18 4.98
C LEU A 23 11.46 -14.09 5.09
N GLN A 24 12.66 -13.55 4.87
CA GLN A 24 13.90 -14.30 4.97
C GLN A 24 14.20 -14.75 6.41
N GLU A 25 14.09 -13.85 7.37
CA GLU A 25 14.35 -14.12 8.79
C GLU A 25 13.37 -15.17 9.35
N ARG A 26 12.15 -15.21 8.82
CA ARG A 26 11.06 -16.07 9.28
C ARG A 26 10.81 -17.29 8.38
N MET A 27 11.74 -17.64 7.50
CA MET A 27 11.58 -18.80 6.60
C MET A 27 11.34 -20.14 7.32
N LYS A 28 11.65 -20.23 8.62
CA LYS A 28 11.39 -21.41 9.45
C LYS A 28 9.98 -21.44 10.06
N GLU A 29 9.29 -20.31 10.09
CA GLU A 29 7.90 -20.25 10.57
C GLU A 29 6.98 -20.95 9.54
N PRO A 30 5.97 -21.72 9.99
CA PRO A 30 5.04 -22.40 9.09
C PRO A 30 4.21 -21.42 8.26
N GLU A 31 3.98 -20.24 8.81
CA GLU A 31 3.22 -19.16 8.21
C GLU A 31 3.75 -17.81 8.65
N ILE A 32 3.70 -16.85 7.73
CA ILE A 32 4.13 -15.47 7.97
C ILE A 32 3.01 -14.55 7.53
N GLU A 33 2.42 -13.85 8.49
CA GLU A 33 1.31 -12.94 8.22
C GLU A 33 1.76 -11.47 8.19
N ILE A 34 1.37 -10.75 7.14
CA ILE A 34 1.64 -9.33 6.95
C ILE A 34 0.33 -8.60 6.63
N LEU A 35 0.02 -7.55 7.39
CA LEU A 35 -1.09 -6.63 7.10
C LEU A 35 -0.53 -5.29 6.65
N LEU A 36 -0.77 -4.94 5.39
CA LEU A 36 -0.44 -3.64 4.80
C LEU A 36 -1.66 -2.72 4.83
N ILE A 37 -1.48 -1.47 5.23
CA ILE A 37 -2.56 -0.48 5.32
C ILE A 37 -2.12 0.80 4.62
N ALA A 38 -2.97 1.36 3.77
CA ALA A 38 -2.73 2.65 3.14
C ALA A 38 -4.03 3.45 3.01
N SER A 39 -3.95 4.77 3.09
CA SER A 39 -5.10 5.65 2.89
C SER A 39 -4.90 6.64 1.75
N GLY A 40 -6.01 6.97 1.07
CA GLY A 40 -6.07 7.93 -0.02
C GLY A 40 -5.02 7.65 -1.11
N GLN A 41 -4.12 8.61 -1.31
CA GLN A 41 -3.10 8.56 -2.37
C GLN A 41 -2.00 7.53 -2.11
N SER A 42 -1.86 7.02 -0.88
CA SER A 42 -0.86 6.01 -0.54
C SER A 42 -1.26 4.61 -1.04
N ILE A 43 -2.54 4.40 -1.37
CA ILE A 43 -3.10 3.12 -1.80
C ILE A 43 -2.40 2.61 -3.06
N GLN A 44 -2.20 3.48 -4.07
CA GLN A 44 -1.49 3.13 -5.30
C GLN A 44 -0.10 2.53 -4.99
N LYS A 45 0.64 3.16 -4.06
CA LYS A 45 1.96 2.68 -3.66
C LYS A 45 1.90 1.33 -2.95
N LEU A 46 0.92 1.13 -2.07
CA LEU A 46 0.72 -0.16 -1.41
C LEU A 46 0.49 -1.26 -2.45
N VAL A 47 -0.39 -1.04 -3.42
CA VAL A 47 -0.66 -2.00 -4.50
C VAL A 47 0.61 -2.30 -5.29
N THR A 48 1.41 -1.27 -5.63
CA THR A 48 2.72 -1.45 -6.28
C THR A 48 3.68 -2.30 -5.43
N ILE A 49 3.74 -2.07 -4.12
CA ILE A 49 4.60 -2.85 -3.21
C ILE A 49 4.16 -4.31 -3.19
N VAL A 50 2.86 -4.58 -3.04
CA VAL A 50 2.30 -5.94 -3.04
C VAL A 50 2.68 -6.68 -4.32
N GLU A 51 2.49 -6.04 -5.47
CA GLU A 51 2.78 -6.65 -6.76
C GLU A 51 4.27 -6.96 -6.95
N ILE A 52 5.17 -6.06 -6.53
CA ILE A 52 6.61 -6.31 -6.58
C ILE A 52 7.00 -7.43 -5.60
N VAL A 53 6.37 -7.52 -4.43
CA VAL A 53 6.62 -8.63 -3.49
C VAL A 53 6.29 -9.96 -4.15
N LYS A 54 5.09 -10.10 -4.73
CA LYS A 54 4.67 -11.33 -5.45
C LYS A 54 5.65 -11.74 -6.53
N GLN A 55 6.11 -10.77 -7.33
CA GLN A 55 7.08 -11.02 -8.39
C GLN A 55 8.43 -11.50 -7.85
N LYS A 56 8.84 -11.06 -6.65
CA LYS A 56 10.14 -11.40 -6.05
C LYS A 56 10.15 -12.72 -5.27
N ILE A 57 9.03 -13.20 -4.76
CA ILE A 57 8.94 -14.43 -3.95
C ILE A 57 8.73 -15.72 -4.76
N GLY A 58 8.79 -15.63 -6.10
CA GLY A 58 8.81 -16.77 -7.01
C GLY A 58 7.51 -17.60 -7.04
N VAL A 59 6.70 -17.41 -8.08
CA VAL A 59 5.75 -18.43 -8.54
C VAL A 59 6.35 -19.06 -9.80
N GLN A 60 6.54 -20.38 -9.83
CA GLN A 60 6.82 -21.09 -11.08
C GLN A 60 5.72 -20.75 -12.08
N VAL A 61 6.09 -20.11 -13.19
CA VAL A 61 5.29 -20.21 -14.41
C VAL A 61 5.40 -21.67 -14.80
N SER A 62 4.34 -22.47 -14.61
CA SER A 62 4.31 -23.81 -15.18
C SER A 62 4.53 -23.65 -16.69
N GLU A 63 5.48 -24.40 -17.26
CA GLU A 63 5.84 -24.34 -18.69
C GLU A 63 4.67 -24.71 -19.63
N LYS A 64 3.51 -25.05 -19.10
CA LYS A 64 2.35 -25.56 -19.85
C LYS A 64 1.15 -24.60 -19.93
N SER A 65 1.15 -23.46 -19.24
CA SER A 65 0.04 -22.50 -19.36
C SER A 65 0.31 -21.52 -20.49
N LYS A 66 -0.46 -21.65 -21.57
CA LYS A 66 -0.46 -20.82 -22.78
C LYS A 66 -0.19 -19.34 -22.47
N MET A 67 0.68 -18.73 -23.28
CA MET A 67 1.10 -17.33 -23.25
C MET A 67 -0.07 -16.34 -23.18
N ASP A 68 -0.55 -16.02 -21.98
CA ASP A 68 -1.53 -14.97 -21.75
C ASP A 68 -0.84 -13.62 -21.47
N LYS A 69 -1.56 -12.52 -21.72
CA LYS A 69 -1.13 -11.12 -21.47
C LYS A 69 -0.43 -10.91 -20.11
N VAL A 70 -0.72 -11.73 -19.11
CA VAL A 70 -0.07 -11.77 -17.79
C VAL A 70 1.43 -12.03 -17.89
N GLU A 71 1.86 -12.90 -18.81
CA GLU A 71 3.27 -13.22 -19.03
C GLU A 71 4.04 -12.06 -19.65
N ARG A 72 3.37 -11.22 -20.46
CA ARG A 72 3.98 -10.04 -21.11
C ARG A 72 4.29 -8.93 -20.09
N ASN A 73 3.39 -8.70 -19.14
CA ASN A 73 3.65 -7.80 -18.01
C ASN A 73 4.69 -8.37 -17.03
N ARG A 74 4.70 -9.70 -16.82
CA ARG A 74 5.70 -10.39 -15.99
C ARG A 74 7.10 -10.42 -16.62
N ARG A 75 7.23 -10.51 -17.96
CA ARG A 75 8.52 -10.37 -18.68
C ARG A 75 9.10 -8.97 -18.55
N ASN A 76 8.27 -7.92 -18.65
CA ASN A 76 8.75 -6.55 -18.48
C ASN A 76 9.25 -6.25 -17.04
N ALA A 77 8.87 -7.08 -16.06
CA ALA A 77 9.36 -7.01 -14.69
C ALA A 77 10.46 -8.06 -14.37
N LYS A 78 10.64 -9.07 -15.23
CA LYS A 78 11.81 -9.95 -15.21
C LYS A 78 12.96 -9.20 -15.90
N ILE A 79 13.93 -8.77 -15.11
CA ILE A 79 15.23 -8.40 -15.67
C ILE A 79 15.90 -9.73 -16.03
N ASP A 80 16.16 -9.96 -17.31
CA ASP A 80 16.93 -11.11 -17.79
C ASP A 80 18.21 -11.24 -16.95
N GLY A 81 18.39 -12.40 -16.29
CA GLY A 81 19.54 -12.68 -15.42
C GLY A 81 19.33 -12.55 -13.90
N MET A 82 18.15 -12.16 -13.40
CA MET A 82 17.86 -12.13 -11.95
C MET A 82 17.11 -13.38 -11.45
N GLU A 83 17.81 -14.51 -11.29
CA GLU A 83 17.41 -15.56 -10.32
C GLU A 83 17.65 -15.14 -8.85
N LYS A 84 18.15 -13.91 -8.64
CA LYS A 84 18.66 -13.44 -7.35
C LYS A 84 17.80 -12.31 -6.80
N VAL A 85 17.25 -12.50 -5.60
CA VAL A 85 16.51 -11.45 -4.90
C VAL A 85 17.51 -10.56 -4.17
N VAL A 86 17.75 -9.35 -4.65
CA VAL A 86 18.62 -8.39 -3.93
C VAL A 86 17.84 -7.72 -2.80
N VAL A 87 18.31 -7.90 -1.56
CA VAL A 87 17.75 -7.29 -0.35
C VAL A 87 18.78 -6.34 0.26
N GLY A 88 18.66 -5.04 -0.02
CA GLY A 88 19.70 -4.07 0.34
C GLY A 88 20.85 -4.17 -0.66
N ASP A 89 22.05 -4.52 -0.17
CA ASP A 89 23.25 -4.77 -1.00
C ASP A 89 23.66 -6.26 -1.01
N LYS A 90 22.82 -7.14 -0.45
CA LYS A 90 23.08 -8.58 -0.40
C LYS A 90 22.16 -9.33 -1.36
N GLU A 91 22.73 -10.24 -2.14
CA GLU A 91 21.98 -11.22 -2.91
C GLU A 91 21.42 -12.28 -1.96
N VAL A 92 20.11 -12.50 -2.02
CA VAL A 92 19.41 -13.56 -1.29
C VAL A 92 18.93 -14.59 -2.31
N GLN A 93 19.34 -15.84 -2.12
CA GLN A 93 18.87 -16.95 -2.96
C GLN A 93 17.43 -17.33 -2.59
N ASN A 94 16.59 -17.46 -3.62
CA ASN A 94 15.36 -18.25 -3.66
C ASN A 94 14.43 -18.15 -2.43
N LEU A 95 13.89 -16.97 -2.15
CA LEU A 95 12.69 -16.84 -1.31
C LEU A 95 11.51 -17.45 -2.06
N ARG A 96 11.08 -18.66 -1.68
CA ARG A 96 9.96 -19.36 -2.31
C ARG A 96 8.81 -19.52 -1.32
N PHE A 97 7.69 -18.90 -1.64
CA PHE A 97 6.50 -18.91 -0.79
C PHE A 97 5.24 -19.16 -1.60
N ARG A 98 4.38 -20.03 -1.09
CA ARG A 98 2.94 -20.00 -1.39
C ARG A 98 2.36 -18.80 -0.67
N PHE A 99 1.45 -18.06 -1.30
CA PHE A 99 0.83 -16.91 -0.64
C PHE A 99 -0.68 -16.85 -0.88
N ASP A 100 -1.40 -16.32 0.10
CA ASP A 100 -2.80 -15.93 0.00
C ASP A 100 -2.93 -14.43 0.26
N GLN A 101 -3.73 -13.75 -0.56
CA GLN A 101 -4.01 -12.32 -0.40
C GLN A 101 -5.49 -12.08 -0.16
N PHE A 102 -5.78 -11.24 0.82
CA PHE A 102 -7.12 -10.76 1.12
C PHE A 102 -7.10 -9.23 1.17
N ASN A 103 -8.06 -8.59 0.51
CA ASN A 103 -8.14 -7.14 0.43
C ASN A 103 -9.46 -6.63 0.99
N TYR A 104 -9.41 -5.54 1.72
CA TYR A 104 -10.58 -4.86 2.27
C TYR A 104 -10.46 -3.36 2.03
N LEU A 105 -11.57 -2.74 1.61
CA LEU A 105 -11.66 -1.30 1.37
C LEU A 105 -12.67 -0.71 2.35
N ASP A 106 -12.17 0.21 3.17
CA ASP A 106 -12.95 0.95 4.16
C ASP A 106 -12.81 2.46 3.92
N TYR A 107 -13.42 3.27 4.79
CA TYR A 107 -13.35 4.72 4.75
C TYR A 107 -13.16 5.30 6.16
N SER A 108 -12.12 6.11 6.31
CA SER A 108 -11.99 6.99 7.47
C SER A 108 -12.70 8.31 7.20
N LEU A 109 -13.39 8.86 8.20
CA LEU A 109 -13.95 10.20 8.14
C LEU A 109 -12.88 11.23 8.53
N MET A 110 -12.82 12.33 7.79
CA MET A 110 -11.97 13.49 8.08
C MET A 110 -12.78 14.76 7.85
N SER A 111 -12.63 15.75 8.70
CA SER A 111 -13.32 17.03 8.51
C SER A 111 -12.86 17.71 7.20
N GLU A 112 -13.78 18.37 6.51
CA GLU A 112 -13.46 19.05 5.25
C GLU A 112 -12.41 20.17 5.44
N SER A 113 -12.35 20.77 6.63
CA SER A 113 -11.36 21.78 7.00
C SER A 113 -9.95 21.18 7.02
N GLU A 114 -9.75 20.03 7.67
CA GLU A 114 -8.47 19.30 7.70
C GLU A 114 -8.08 18.79 6.30
N PHE A 115 -9.03 18.27 5.53
CA PHE A 115 -8.79 17.82 4.17
C PHE A 115 -8.30 18.96 3.26
N ARG A 116 -8.92 20.14 3.35
CA ARG A 116 -8.50 21.35 2.62
C ARG A 116 -7.14 21.83 3.07
N GLN A 117 -6.83 21.80 4.37
CA GLN A 117 -5.50 22.15 4.88
C GLN A 117 -4.42 21.23 4.30
N GLN A 118 -4.66 19.91 4.24
CA GLN A 118 -3.72 18.98 3.60
C GLN A 118 -3.50 19.30 2.11
N ARG A 119 -4.55 19.67 1.37
CA ARG A 119 -4.42 20.10 -0.04
C ARG A 119 -3.62 21.41 -0.17
N ARG A 120 -3.84 22.38 0.72
CA ARG A 120 -3.14 23.68 0.69
C ARG A 120 -1.65 23.54 1.03
N LYS A 121 -1.27 22.71 2.00
CA LYS A 121 0.15 22.41 2.30
C LYS A 121 0.87 21.82 1.06
N ARG A 122 0.18 21.00 0.27
CA ARG A 122 0.71 20.44 -0.99
C ARG A 122 0.91 21.47 -2.10
N ALA A 123 0.07 22.51 -2.17
CA ALA A 123 0.24 23.57 -3.15
C ALA A 123 1.46 24.44 -2.82
N LYS A 124 1.63 24.82 -1.54
CA LYS A 124 2.76 25.65 -1.10
C LYS A 124 4.12 24.98 -1.29
N SER A 125 4.24 23.67 -1.02
CA SER A 125 5.51 22.96 -1.24
C SER A 125 5.94 22.87 -2.71
N LYS A 126 5.03 23.16 -3.66
CA LYS A 126 5.32 23.18 -5.09
C LYS A 126 5.73 24.58 -5.58
N THR A 127 5.36 25.63 -4.85
CA THR A 127 5.63 27.03 -5.20
C THR A 127 6.92 27.57 -4.60
N GLU A 128 7.49 26.94 -3.56
CA GLU A 128 8.76 27.39 -2.95
C GLU A 128 10.01 27.04 -3.77
N ILE A 129 9.90 26.28 -4.88
CA ILE A 129 11.03 25.96 -5.77
C ILE A 129 11.15 26.96 -6.94
N THR A 130 10.14 27.80 -7.19
CA THR A 130 10.20 28.87 -8.19
C THR A 130 9.95 30.21 -7.52
N GLY A 131 11.00 31.03 -7.47
CA GLY A 131 11.10 32.23 -6.66
C GLY A 131 9.96 33.24 -6.76
N SER A 132 9.94 34.09 -5.72
CA SER A 132 9.35 35.43 -5.64
C SER A 132 7.93 35.61 -6.19
N LYS A 133 6.99 35.93 -5.29
CA LYS A 133 6.17 37.14 -5.43
C LYS A 133 5.39 37.45 -4.14
N THR A 134 5.65 38.66 -3.66
CA THR A 134 4.84 39.45 -2.74
C THR A 134 3.36 39.44 -3.15
N GLY A 135 2.48 39.02 -2.25
CA GLY A 135 1.04 38.95 -2.49
C GLY A 135 0.27 39.47 -1.28
N ARG A 136 -0.10 40.75 -1.36
CA ARG A 136 -1.12 41.49 -0.57
C ARG A 136 -1.90 40.65 0.46
N ASN A 137 -1.56 40.85 1.73
CA ASN A 137 -2.54 40.72 2.80
C ASN A 137 -3.48 41.94 2.71
N GLN A 138 -4.48 41.90 1.84
CA GLN A 138 -5.63 42.79 1.95
C GLN A 138 -6.53 42.23 3.04
N THR A 139 -6.30 42.70 4.26
CA THR A 139 -7.34 42.89 5.25
C THR A 139 -8.24 44.05 4.82
N VAL A 140 -9.49 44.00 5.27
CA VAL A 140 -10.52 45.06 5.29
C VAL A 140 -11.63 44.93 4.23
N THR A 141 -12.86 44.92 4.72
CA THR A 141 -14.00 45.57 4.05
C THR A 141 -14.57 46.61 5.01
N GLU A 142 -14.45 47.89 4.64
CA GLU A 142 -15.01 49.07 5.34
C GLU A 142 -16.55 49.13 5.33
N ASN A 143 -17.23 48.12 4.76
CA ASN A 143 -18.68 48.11 4.55
C ASN A 143 -19.43 47.03 5.36
N GLY A 144 -18.94 46.62 6.54
CA GLY A 144 -19.68 45.70 7.42
C GLY A 144 -19.89 44.27 6.88
N GLY A 145 -19.15 43.87 5.85
CA GLY A 145 -19.18 42.50 5.32
C GLY A 145 -18.34 41.54 6.15
N TYR A 146 -18.71 40.26 6.14
CA TYR A 146 -17.94 39.20 6.80
C TYR A 146 -16.53 39.07 6.21
N THR A 147 -15.54 39.02 7.08
CA THR A 147 -14.18 38.61 6.72
C THR A 147 -14.16 37.18 6.19
N ARG A 148 -13.15 36.84 5.40
CA ARG A 148 -13.00 35.48 4.86
C ARG A 148 -12.93 34.40 5.93
N ARG A 149 -12.47 34.74 7.14
CA ARG A 149 -12.44 33.84 8.30
C ARG A 149 -13.84 33.63 8.87
N GLU A 150 -14.65 34.68 8.98
CA GLU A 150 -16.04 34.59 9.45
C GLU A 150 -16.92 33.82 8.45
N LEU A 151 -16.74 34.05 7.15
CA LEU A 151 -17.40 33.25 6.11
C LEU A 151 -17.00 31.77 6.14
N ASP A 152 -15.75 31.46 6.50
CA ASP A 152 -15.32 30.08 6.67
C ASP A 152 -15.85 29.45 7.98
N ALA A 153 -16.10 30.25 9.03
CA ALA A 153 -16.72 29.80 10.27
C ALA A 153 -18.23 29.51 10.13
N LEU A 154 -18.91 30.20 9.22
CA LEU A 154 -20.33 29.98 8.90
C LEU A 154 -20.59 28.75 8.01
N LYS A 155 -19.54 28.13 7.47
CA LYS A 155 -19.69 26.92 6.63
C LYS A 155 -19.89 25.70 7.53
N ILE A 156 -20.95 24.94 7.24
CA ILE A 156 -21.19 23.63 7.85
C ILE A 156 -19.94 22.77 7.65
N GLN A 157 -19.38 22.28 8.76
CA GLN A 157 -18.30 21.30 8.71
C GLN A 157 -18.87 19.99 8.19
N LYS A 158 -18.47 19.64 6.97
CA LYS A 158 -18.82 18.36 6.36
C LYS A 158 -17.69 17.37 6.58
N ASP A 159 -18.04 16.11 6.79
CA ASP A 159 -17.05 15.05 6.78
C ASP A 159 -16.79 14.57 5.36
N VAL A 160 -15.52 14.30 5.08
CA VAL A 160 -15.03 13.74 3.84
C VAL A 160 -14.61 12.30 4.11
N LYS A 161 -15.17 11.37 3.35
CA LYS A 161 -14.76 9.97 3.36
C LYS A 161 -13.41 9.83 2.65
N ILE A 162 -12.41 9.31 3.33
CA ILE A 162 -11.09 9.00 2.79
C ILE A 162 -10.96 7.48 2.71
N PRO A 163 -10.70 6.90 1.52
CA PRO A 163 -10.56 5.46 1.40
C PRO A 163 -9.34 4.96 2.17
N VAL A 164 -9.51 3.83 2.85
CA VAL A 164 -8.45 3.08 3.54
C VAL A 164 -8.45 1.68 2.97
N PHE A 165 -7.33 1.28 2.38
CA PHE A 165 -7.15 -0.04 1.79
C PHE A 165 -6.26 -0.89 2.69
N TYR A 166 -6.75 -2.09 2.96
CA TYR A 166 -6.08 -3.12 3.72
C TYR A 166 -5.74 -4.27 2.78
N SER A 167 -4.50 -4.74 2.82
CA SER A 167 -4.08 -5.95 2.13
C SER A 167 -3.42 -6.86 3.14
N TYR A 168 -4.10 -7.94 3.48
CA TYR A 168 -3.60 -9.03 4.31
C TYR A 168 -2.94 -10.06 3.40
N LEU A 169 -1.71 -10.42 3.74
CA LEU A 169 -0.88 -11.37 3.01
C LEU A 169 -0.46 -12.46 3.99
N ASN A 170 -0.73 -13.70 3.65
CA ASN A 170 -0.22 -14.87 4.36
C ASN A 170 0.79 -15.57 3.44
N PHE A 171 2.02 -15.77 3.92
CA PHE A 171 3.09 -16.46 3.20
C PHE A 171 3.43 -17.77 3.90
N ARG A 172 3.57 -18.83 3.11
CA ARG A 172 3.91 -20.19 3.58
C ARG A 172 5.13 -20.68 2.79
N PRO A 173 6.26 -20.99 3.45
CA PRO A 173 7.44 -21.49 2.76
C PRO A 173 7.08 -22.71 1.88
N GLU A 174 7.53 -22.71 0.62
CA GLU A 174 7.21 -23.80 -0.31
C GLU A 174 7.84 -25.13 0.12
N ASN A 175 9.01 -25.08 0.74
CA ASN A 175 9.77 -26.25 1.20
C ASN A 175 9.15 -26.92 2.45
N GLN A 176 8.04 -26.39 2.97
CA GLN A 176 7.31 -26.99 4.07
C GLN A 176 6.01 -27.57 3.52
N ASP A 177 5.90 -28.90 3.55
CA ASP A 177 4.67 -29.66 3.28
C ASP A 177 3.67 -29.52 4.45
N ALA A 178 3.49 -28.29 4.92
CA ALA A 178 2.43 -27.96 5.85
C ALA A 178 1.13 -27.86 5.04
N GLU A 179 0.20 -28.77 5.33
CA GLU A 179 -1.21 -28.53 5.02
C GLU A 179 -1.67 -27.24 5.72
N ILE A 180 -2.61 -26.54 5.10
CA ILE A 180 -3.23 -25.38 5.73
C ILE A 180 -3.92 -25.86 7.01
N SER A 181 -3.50 -25.34 8.16
CA SER A 181 -4.12 -25.66 9.45
C SER A 181 -5.63 -25.35 9.41
N SER A 182 -6.42 -26.11 10.17
CA SER A 182 -7.86 -25.84 10.30
C SER A 182 -8.10 -24.40 10.78
N GLU A 183 -7.31 -23.95 11.74
CA GLU A 183 -7.36 -22.57 12.28
C GLU A 183 -7.20 -21.52 11.18
N LEU A 184 -6.28 -21.72 10.23
CA LEU A 184 -6.08 -20.78 9.13
C LEU A 184 -7.23 -20.83 8.11
N LYS A 185 -7.82 -22.01 7.88
CA LYS A 185 -9.02 -22.14 7.03
C LYS A 185 -10.20 -21.41 7.64
N ASP A 186 -10.41 -21.54 8.94
CA ASP A 186 -11.48 -20.86 9.67
C ASP A 186 -11.28 -19.35 9.62
N LYS A 187 -10.04 -18.89 9.85
CA LYS A 187 -9.67 -17.47 9.71
C LYS A 187 -9.92 -16.93 8.30
N PHE A 188 -9.55 -17.67 7.26
CA PHE A 188 -9.79 -17.26 5.88
C PHE A 188 -11.28 -17.20 5.54
N THR A 189 -12.07 -18.11 6.11
CA THR A 189 -13.53 -18.11 5.96
C THR A 189 -14.13 -16.90 6.65
N GLY A 190 -13.75 -16.64 7.91
CA GLY A 190 -14.19 -15.46 8.66
C GLY A 190 -13.85 -14.14 7.96
N LEU A 191 -12.64 -14.01 7.38
CA LEU A 191 -12.30 -12.82 6.59
C LEU A 191 -13.26 -12.62 5.40
N VAL A 192 -13.59 -13.69 4.68
CA VAL A 192 -14.53 -13.60 3.54
C VAL A 192 -15.93 -13.23 4.01
N GLU A 193 -16.38 -13.79 5.12
CA GLU A 193 -17.68 -13.47 5.74
C GLU A 193 -17.76 -12.02 6.21
N GLU A 194 -16.65 -11.47 6.72
CA GLU A 194 -16.51 -10.05 7.09
C GLU A 194 -16.37 -9.10 5.88
N GLY A 195 -16.48 -9.62 4.66
CA GLY A 195 -16.47 -8.83 3.43
C GLY A 195 -15.07 -8.59 2.83
N TRP A 196 -14.04 -9.31 3.27
CA TRP A 196 -12.74 -9.29 2.61
C TRP A 196 -12.79 -10.03 1.27
N SER A 197 -12.20 -9.43 0.25
CA SER A 197 -12.04 -10.03 -1.07
C SER A 197 -10.77 -10.87 -1.12
N ARG A 198 -10.92 -12.20 -1.28
CA ARG A 198 -9.79 -13.10 -1.52
C ARG A 198 -9.33 -12.98 -2.97
N GLN A 199 -8.05 -12.70 -3.17
CA GLN A 199 -7.42 -12.72 -4.49
C GLN A 199 -6.70 -14.06 -4.67
N ARG A 200 -7.24 -14.92 -5.54
CA ARG A 200 -6.60 -16.16 -5.98
C ARG A 200 -5.82 -15.85 -7.27
N GLU A 201 -4.53 -16.16 -7.29
CA GLU A 201 -3.69 -16.17 -8.51
C GLU A 201 -3.43 -17.61 -8.96
#